data_AF-A0A5K0Y6Q2-F1
#
_entry.id   AF-A0A5K0Y6Q2-F1
#
_cell.length_a   1.000
_cell.length_b   1.000
_cell.length_c   1.000
_cell.angle_alpha   90.00
_cell.angle_beta   90.00
_cell.angle_gamma   90.00
#
_symmetry.space_group_name_H-M   'P 1'
#
loop_
_entity.id
_entity.type
_entity.pdbx_description
1 polymer ?
#
loop_
_entity_poly.entity_id
_entity_poly.type
_entity_poly.pdbx_seq_one_letter_code
_entity_poly.pdbx_strand_id
1 'polypeptide(L)'
;TVGSLMRTKRMMKDDWESIDKSEIWEIRSSILPGLILNYDDLPDYLKSCFVYCCIYPKYYDIQRGRLVMQWMAHGLVEEKEGIDVE
;
A
#
# COMPACT_ATOMS: atom_id res chain seq x y z
N THR A 1 -8.48 -1.33 3.11
CA THR A 1 -9.58 -1.81 3.98
C THR A 1 -9.93 -3.24 3.63
N VAL A 2 -10.42 -4.04 4.56
CA VAL A 2 -10.85 -5.45 4.33
C VAL A 2 -11.75 -5.60 3.10
N GLY A 3 -12.71 -4.68 2.90
CA GLY A 3 -13.57 -4.71 1.70
C GLY A 3 -12.83 -4.48 0.37
N SER A 4 -11.70 -3.77 0.37
CA SER A 4 -10.84 -3.65 -0.82
C SER A 4 -10.09 -4.95 -1.09
N LEU A 5 -9.54 -5.57 -0.04
CA LEU A 5 -8.85 -6.85 -0.11
C LEU A 5 -9.78 -7.95 -0.66
N MET A 6 -11.03 -7.99 -0.17
CA MET A 6 -12.08 -8.89 -0.66
C MET A 6 -12.42 -8.68 -2.14
N ARG A 7 -12.34 -7.43 -2.63
CA ARG A 7 -12.62 -7.10 -4.03
C ARG A 7 -11.46 -7.46 -4.96
N THR A 8 -10.23 -7.24 -4.52
CA THR A 8 -9.04 -7.42 -5.36
C THR A 8 -8.49 -8.84 -5.33
N LYS A 9 -8.72 -9.60 -4.25
CA LYS A 9 -8.24 -10.98 -4.13
C LYS A 9 -9.38 -11.98 -4.12
N ARG A 10 -9.30 -12.96 -5.01
CA ARG A 10 -10.16 -14.15 -4.98
C ARG A 10 -9.58 -15.17 -4.00
N MET A 11 -9.84 -14.94 -2.71
CA MET A 11 -9.35 -15.78 -1.61
C MET A 11 -10.31 -16.95 -1.36
N MET A 12 -9.76 -18.13 -1.06
CA MET A 12 -10.53 -19.30 -0.65
C MET A 12 -10.90 -19.21 0.83
N LYS A 13 -11.84 -20.07 1.27
CA LYS A 13 -12.31 -20.10 2.68
C LYS A 13 -11.15 -20.27 3.65
N ASP A 14 -10.20 -21.13 3.33
CA ASP A 14 -9.05 -21.43 4.19
C ASP A 14 -8.11 -20.24 4.35
N ASP A 15 -7.97 -19.40 3.32
CA ASP A 15 -7.19 -18.17 3.41
C ASP A 15 -7.82 -17.16 4.38
N TRP A 16 -9.17 -17.08 4.38
CA TRP A 16 -9.91 -16.24 5.32
C TRP A 16 -9.81 -16.77 6.75
N GLU A 17 -9.84 -18.08 6.94
CA GLU A 17 -9.64 -18.69 8.27
C GLU A 17 -8.22 -18.46 8.80
N SER A 18 -7.22 -18.42 7.93
CA SER A 18 -5.84 -18.06 8.30
C SER A 18 -5.72 -16.60 8.74
N ILE A 19 -6.37 -15.68 8.01
CA ILE A 19 -6.43 -14.27 8.40
C ILE A 19 -7.17 -14.10 9.73
N ASP A 20 -8.29 -14.78 9.93
CA ASP A 20 -9.09 -14.71 11.17
C ASP A 20 -8.28 -15.14 12.41
N LYS A 21 -7.45 -16.17 12.26
CA LYS A 21 -6.58 -16.71 13.33
C LYS A 21 -5.24 -15.98 13.48
N SER A 22 -5.00 -14.94 12.69
CA SER A 22 -3.72 -14.24 12.66
C SER A 22 -3.50 -13.36 13.90
N GLU A 23 -2.25 -13.31 14.39
CA GLU A 23 -1.86 -12.45 15.52
C GLU A 23 -1.97 -10.95 15.23
N ILE A 24 -2.23 -10.54 13.97
CA ILE A 24 -2.42 -9.13 13.61
C ILE A 24 -3.56 -8.47 14.38
N TRP A 25 -4.55 -9.24 14.83
CA TRP A 25 -5.71 -8.74 15.57
C TRP A 25 -5.35 -8.40 17.03
N GLU A 26 -4.27 -8.99 17.54
CA GLU A 26 -3.72 -8.72 18.88
C GLU A 26 -2.86 -7.46 18.92
N ILE A 27 -2.54 -6.87 17.76
CA ILE A 27 -1.83 -5.59 17.67
C ILE A 27 -2.75 -4.49 18.19
N ARG A 28 -2.64 -4.19 19.50
CA ARG A 28 -3.27 -3.06 20.16
C ARG A 28 -2.62 -1.74 19.74
N SER A 29 -2.80 -1.38 18.47
CA SER A 29 -2.42 -0.07 17.96
C SER A 29 -3.65 0.69 17.48
N SER A 30 -3.53 2.00 17.30
CA SER A 30 -4.55 2.82 16.64
C SER A 30 -4.70 2.50 15.15
N ILE A 31 -3.83 1.67 14.59
CA ILE A 31 -3.83 1.24 13.21
C ILE A 31 -4.72 0.00 13.08
N LEU A 32 -5.70 0.08 12.19
CA LEU A 32 -6.61 -1.02 11.91
C LEU A 32 -5.81 -2.23 11.36
N PRO A 33 -5.95 -3.46 11.92
CA PRO A 33 -5.26 -4.65 11.41
C PRO A 33 -5.49 -4.91 9.92
N GLY A 34 -6.69 -4.57 9.42
CA GLY A 34 -6.98 -4.61 8.00
C GLY A 34 -6.11 -3.69 7.15
N LEU A 35 -5.55 -2.60 7.69
CA LEU A 35 -4.60 -1.74 6.97
C LEU A 35 -3.22 -2.42 6.85
N ILE A 36 -2.79 -3.13 7.90
CA ILE A 36 -1.54 -3.89 7.91
C ILE A 36 -1.58 -4.98 6.84
N LEU A 37 -2.68 -5.75 6.79
CA LEU A 37 -2.88 -6.75 5.73
C LEU A 37 -2.80 -6.15 4.32
N ASN A 38 -3.44 -5.00 4.10
CA ASN A 38 -3.36 -4.33 2.80
C ASN A 38 -1.95 -3.83 2.49
N TYR A 39 -1.18 -3.45 3.52
CA TYR A 39 0.21 -3.04 3.36
C TYR A 39 1.12 -4.22 3.02
N ASP A 40 1.01 -5.34 3.73
CA ASP A 40 1.81 -6.54 3.48
C ASP A 40 1.59 -7.10 2.06
N ASP A 41 0.38 -6.93 1.54
CA ASP A 41 -0.03 -7.35 0.22
C ASP A 41 0.37 -6.40 -0.92
N LEU A 42 0.89 -5.22 -0.63
CA LEU A 42 1.38 -4.30 -1.66
C LEU A 42 2.66 -4.85 -2.31
N PRO A 43 2.82 -4.71 -3.63
CA PRO A 43 4.12 -4.85 -4.28
C PRO A 43 5.20 -3.99 -3.60
N ASP A 44 6.44 -4.47 -3.55
CA ASP A 44 7.50 -3.83 -2.76
C ASP A 44 7.75 -2.37 -3.15
N TYR A 45 7.69 -2.05 -4.44
CA TYR A 45 7.82 -0.66 -4.92
C TYR A 45 6.70 0.25 -4.40
N LEU A 46 5.48 -0.28 -4.23
CA LEU A 46 4.35 0.47 -3.69
C LEU A 46 4.39 0.60 -2.17
N LYS A 47 4.96 -0.37 -1.45
CA LYS A 47 5.20 -0.27 0.00
C LYS A 47 6.05 0.95 0.32
N SER A 48 7.18 1.10 -0.38
CA SER A 48 8.08 2.24 -0.20
C SER A 48 7.43 3.58 -0.56
N CYS A 49 6.64 3.62 -1.64
CA CYS A 49 5.85 4.80 -2.00
C CYS A 49 4.80 5.16 -0.93
N PHE A 50 4.11 4.16 -0.37
CA PHE A 50 3.11 4.36 0.67
C PHE A 50 3.73 4.89 1.97
N VAL A 51 4.87 4.34 2.39
CA VAL A 51 5.62 4.83 3.57
C VAL A 51 6.12 6.26 3.36
N TYR A 52 6.54 6.62 2.15
CA TYR A 52 6.97 7.99 1.84
C TYR A 52 5.88 9.03 2.16
N CYS A 53 4.60 8.68 1.97
CA CYS A 53 3.49 9.57 2.32
C CYS A 53 3.45 9.95 3.81
N CYS A 54 4.05 9.14 4.70
CA CYS A 54 4.11 9.44 6.14
C CYS A 54 5.03 10.61 6.50
N ILE A 55 5.84 11.12 5.56
CA ILE A 55 6.64 12.34 5.75
C ILE A 55 5.74 13.58 5.85
N TYR A 56 4.56 13.53 5.24
CA TYR A 56 3.61 14.62 5.26
C TYR A 56 2.89 14.73 6.61
N PRO A 57 2.70 15.95 7.14
CA PRO A 57 1.91 16.15 8.34
C PRO A 57 0.49 15.61 8.20
N LYS A 58 -0.13 15.25 9.33
CA LYS A 58 -1.54 14.87 9.36
C LYS A 58 -2.39 15.98 8.76
N TYR A 59 -3.33 15.62 7.89
CA TYR A 59 -4.22 16.55 7.16
C TYR A 59 -3.54 17.42 6.09
N TYR A 60 -2.29 17.13 5.72
CA TYR A 60 -1.67 17.80 4.59
C TYR A 60 -2.31 17.35 3.28
N ASP A 61 -2.65 18.30 2.41
CA ASP A 61 -3.14 18.01 1.06
C ASP A 61 -1.96 17.69 0.13
N ILE A 62 -1.84 16.42 -0.24
CA ILE A 62 -0.73 15.94 -1.08
C ILE A 62 -1.11 16.06 -2.54
N GLN A 63 -0.52 17.04 -3.24
CA GLN A 63 -0.69 17.18 -4.68
C GLN A 63 -0.05 15.99 -5.42
N ARG A 64 -0.87 15.21 -6.13
CA ARG A 64 -0.45 13.99 -6.85
C ARG A 64 0.79 14.18 -7.73
N GLY A 65 0.82 15.22 -8.56
CA GLY A 65 1.96 15.46 -9.48
C GLY A 65 3.28 15.70 -8.73
N ARG A 66 3.22 16.48 -7.65
CA ARG A 66 4.37 16.75 -6.79
C ARG A 66 4.86 15.48 -6.08
N LEU A 67 3.93 14.67 -5.58
CA LEU A 67 4.26 13.39 -4.94
C LEU A 67 4.98 12.44 -5.90
N VAL A 68 4.49 12.33 -7.13
CA VAL A 68 5.12 11.48 -8.16
C VAL A 68 6.53 11.99 -8.49
N MET A 69 6.71 13.30 -8.65
CA MET A 69 8.05 13.89 -8.88
C MET A 69 9.02 13.58 -7.73
N GLN A 70 8.55 13.61 -6.48
CA GLN A 70 9.38 13.26 -5.33
C GLN A 70 9.72 11.77 -5.30
N TRP A 71 8.76 10.90 -5.61
CA TRP A 71 9.04 9.47 -5.72
C TRP A 71 10.10 9.18 -6.79
N MET A 72 10.02 9.83 -7.95
CA MET A 72 11.06 9.72 -8.98
C MET A 72 12.41 10.26 -8.49
N ALA A 73 12.44 11.44 -7.86
CA ALA A 73 13.67 12.05 -7.34
C ALA A 73 14.34 11.20 -6.25
N HIS A 74 13.56 10.45 -5.46
CA HIS A 74 14.05 9.51 -4.46
C HIS A 74 14.31 8.09 -4.99
N GLY A 75 14.14 7.84 -6.29
CA GLY A 75 14.32 6.53 -6.91
C GLY A 75 13.30 5.48 -6.45
N LEU A 76 12.14 5.90 -5.94
CA LEU A 76 11.05 5.02 -5.52
C LEU A 76 10.20 4.55 -6.71
N VAL A 77 10.22 5.32 -7.80
CA VAL A 77 9.57 4.98 -9.07
C VAL A 77 10.57 5.29 -10.17
N GLU A 78 10.76 4.34 -11.08
CA GLU A 78 11.56 4.54 -12.28
C GLU A 78 10.68 5.12 -13.39
N GLU A 79 11.23 6.09 -14.13
CA GLU A 79 10.69 6.49 -15.41
C GLU A 79 10.94 5.34 -16.38
N LYS A 80 9.87 4.74 -16.92
CA LYS A 80 10.02 3.85 -18.06
C LYS A 80 10.44 4.72 -19.23
N GLU A 81 11.68 4.57 -19.71
CA GLU A 81 12.06 5.08 -21.02
C GLU A 81 10.99 4.66 -22.02
N GLY A 82 10.51 5.63 -22.81
CA GLY A 82 9.38 5.45 -23.70
C GLY A 82 9.56 4.17 -24.53
N ILE A 83 8.60 3.26 -24.43
CA ILE A 83 8.38 2.35 -25.54
C ILE A 83 7.87 3.27 -26.65
N ASP A 84 8.77 3.63 -27.57
CA ASP A 84 8.39 4.23 -28.84
C ASP A 84 7.29 3.34 -29.43
N VAL A 85 6.09 3.89 -29.48
CA VAL A 85 4.96 3.27 -30.19
C VAL A 85 5.24 3.51 -31.66
N GLU A 86 5.84 2.53 -32.33
CA GLU A 86 5.64 2.33 -33.77
C GLU A 86 4.34 1.54 -33.99
#